data_AF-A0A254URH3-F1
#
_entry.id   AF-A0A254URH3-F1
#
_cell.length_a   1.000
_cell.length_b   1.000
_cell.length_c   1.000
_cell.angle_alpha   90.00
_cell.angle_beta   90.00
_cell.angle_gamma   90.00
#
_symmetry.space_group_name_H-M   'P 1'
#
loop_
_entity.id
_entity.type
_entity.pdbx_description
1 polymer ?
#
loop_
_entity_poly.entity_id
_entity_poly.type
_entity_poly.pdbx_seq_one_letter_code
_entity_poly.pdbx_strand_id
1 'polypeptide(L)'
;MDQLRVIEDRLQRLNRITDWKFALGLHIRFANPTLSYVTYPKEWVDYYTEKQLVFVDPTVRWAISNQGICDWADLSDGDESDVFGAASRFGLRYGKVIALGELDRSIGFFAHPSRPITQEEIEQAQSLMQELHDVTRDALDMSEKELEELRQIPVLP
;
A
#
# COMPACT_ATOMS: atom_id res chain seq x y z
N MET A 1 8.52 22.42 0.53
CA MET A 1 8.14 22.56 -0.91
C MET A 1 8.85 21.55 -1.79
N ASP A 2 10.16 21.32 -1.64
CA ASP A 2 10.89 20.37 -2.50
C ASP A 2 10.53 18.90 -2.21
N GLN A 3 10.51 18.51 -0.93
CA GLN A 3 10.14 17.14 -0.51
C GLN A 3 8.71 16.73 -0.90
N LEU A 4 7.74 17.64 -0.80
CA LEU A 4 6.36 17.38 -1.25
C LEU A 4 6.30 16.99 -2.72
N ARG A 5 6.98 17.75 -3.59
CA ARG A 5 7.03 17.48 -5.04
C ARG A 5 7.73 16.16 -5.35
N VAL A 6 8.78 15.87 -4.58
CA VAL A 6 9.50 14.60 -4.67
C VAL A 6 8.56 13.44 -4.34
N ILE A 7 7.87 13.47 -3.20
CA ILE A 7 6.91 12.41 -2.83
C ILE A 7 5.79 12.27 -3.88
N GLU A 8 5.21 13.40 -4.30
CA GLU A 8 4.17 13.44 -5.33
C GLU A 8 4.65 12.78 -6.64
N ASP A 9 5.86 13.11 -7.12
CA ASP A 9 6.44 12.50 -8.33
C ASP A 9 6.52 10.98 -8.21
N ARG A 10 6.92 10.43 -7.06
CA ARG A 10 7.10 8.98 -6.89
C ARG A 10 5.74 8.27 -6.80
N LEU A 11 4.77 8.88 -6.13
CA LEU A 11 3.38 8.37 -6.13
C LEU A 11 2.77 8.39 -7.53
N GLN A 12 3.03 9.44 -8.32
CA GLN A 12 2.57 9.54 -9.70
C GLN A 12 3.26 8.52 -10.62
N ARG A 13 4.58 8.31 -10.45
CA ARG A 13 5.32 7.26 -11.17
C ARG A 13 4.77 5.87 -10.82
N LEU A 14 4.45 5.62 -9.55
CA LEU A 14 3.85 4.36 -9.10
C LEU A 14 2.49 4.12 -9.76
N ASN A 15 1.63 5.14 -9.84
CA ASN A 15 0.33 5.03 -10.51
C ASN A 15 0.46 4.81 -12.03
N ARG A 16 1.55 5.26 -12.67
CA ARG A 16 1.76 5.14 -14.12
C ARG A 16 2.40 3.82 -14.57
N ILE A 17 2.83 2.96 -13.66
CA ILE A 17 3.41 1.65 -14.04
C ILE A 17 2.38 0.83 -14.82
N THR A 18 1.13 0.81 -14.35
CA THR A 18 0.04 0.00 -14.93
C THR A 18 -1.31 0.42 -14.36
N ASP A 19 -2.40 -0.19 -14.80
CA ASP A 19 -3.79 0.14 -14.40
C ASP A 19 -4.18 -0.41 -13.01
N TRP A 20 -3.23 -0.63 -12.11
CA TRP A 20 -3.50 -1.12 -10.77
C TRP A 20 -4.12 -0.05 -9.88
N LYS A 21 -4.57 -0.47 -8.71
CA LYS A 21 -4.84 0.39 -7.57
C LYS A 21 -4.02 -0.10 -6.38
N PHE A 22 -3.68 0.80 -5.48
CA PHE A 22 -2.82 0.47 -4.34
C PHE A 22 -3.21 1.19 -3.06
N ALA A 23 -2.75 0.62 -1.95
CA ALA A 23 -2.70 1.26 -0.64
C ALA A 23 -1.27 1.15 -0.09
N LEU A 24 -0.65 2.27 0.25
CA LEU A 24 0.66 2.34 0.89
C LEU A 24 0.50 2.80 2.34
N GLY A 25 1.18 2.11 3.25
CA GLY A 25 1.41 2.57 4.62
C GLY A 25 2.90 2.72 4.86
N LEU A 26 3.39 3.95 4.99
CA LEU A 26 4.80 4.25 5.23
C LEU A 26 5.04 4.46 6.72
N HIS A 27 6.18 3.95 7.21
CA HIS A 27 6.67 4.08 8.58
C HIS A 27 5.62 3.68 9.64
N ILE A 28 5.32 2.39 9.72
CA ILE A 28 4.33 1.82 10.63
C ILE A 28 4.85 1.87 12.07
N ARG A 29 4.07 2.53 12.94
CA ARG A 29 4.30 2.60 14.39
C ARG A 29 3.01 2.35 15.13
N PHE A 30 3.07 1.56 16.21
CA PHE A 30 1.90 1.23 17.03
C PHE A 30 0.70 0.77 16.19
N ALA A 31 0.95 -0.11 15.22
CA ALA A 31 -0.03 -0.63 14.26
C ALA A 31 -0.65 0.39 13.28
N ASN A 32 -0.14 1.62 13.21
CA ASN A 32 -0.64 2.66 12.31
C ASN A 32 0.48 3.18 11.39
N PRO A 33 0.22 3.41 10.10
CA PRO A 33 1.18 4.07 9.23
C PRO A 33 1.28 5.56 9.58
N THR A 34 2.49 6.11 9.53
CA THR A 34 2.71 7.57 9.70
C THR A 34 2.14 8.34 8.51
N LEU A 35 2.34 7.82 7.29
CA LEU A 35 1.78 8.33 6.05
C LEU A 35 1.03 7.22 5.33
N SER A 36 -0.16 7.54 4.81
CA SER A 36 -1.02 6.60 4.10
C SER A 36 -1.47 7.20 2.77
N TYR A 37 -1.33 6.43 1.70
CA TYR A 37 -1.76 6.83 0.35
C TYR A 37 -2.57 5.70 -0.28
N VAL A 38 -3.82 6.00 -0.65
CA VAL A 38 -4.77 4.98 -1.12
C VAL A 38 -5.43 5.44 -2.41
N THR A 39 -5.41 4.58 -3.42
CA THR A 39 -6.09 4.79 -4.71
C THR A 39 -7.27 3.84 -4.92
N TYR A 40 -7.58 2.99 -3.94
CA TYR A 40 -8.71 2.07 -4.02
C TYR A 40 -10.05 2.81 -4.16
N PRO A 41 -11.05 2.18 -4.79
CA PRO A 41 -12.42 2.71 -4.82
C PRO A 41 -12.91 3.01 -3.41
N LYS A 42 -13.60 4.14 -3.23
CA LYS A 42 -14.11 4.56 -1.92
C LYS A 42 -15.02 3.50 -1.30
N GLU A 43 -15.83 2.84 -2.13
CA GLU A 43 -16.76 1.78 -1.72
C GLU A 43 -16.02 0.58 -1.13
N TRP A 44 -14.83 0.24 -1.64
CA TRP A 44 -13.99 -0.80 -1.05
C TRP A 44 -13.42 -0.36 0.29
N VAL A 45 -12.90 0.87 0.37
CA VAL A 45 -12.33 1.41 1.62
C VAL A 45 -13.40 1.43 2.72
N ASP A 46 -14.59 1.93 2.42
CA ASP A 46 -15.70 2.00 3.36
C ASP A 46 -16.13 0.59 3.82
N TYR A 47 -16.26 -0.37 2.89
CA TYR A 47 -16.57 -1.77 3.20
C TYR A 47 -15.49 -2.41 4.08
N TYR A 48 -14.21 -2.23 3.73
CA TYR A 48 -13.06 -2.79 4.44
C TYR A 48 -13.00 -2.26 5.89
N THR A 49 -13.26 -0.97 6.08
CA THR A 49 -13.32 -0.35 7.41
C THR A 49 -14.53 -0.83 8.20
N GLU A 50 -15.74 -0.82 7.62
CA GLU A 50 -16.97 -1.25 8.32
C GLU A 50 -16.87 -2.69 8.81
N LYS A 51 -16.30 -3.58 7.99
CA LYS A 51 -16.13 -5.00 8.32
C LYS A 51 -14.85 -5.29 9.12
N GLN A 52 -14.07 -4.25 9.45
CA GLN A 52 -12.82 -4.37 10.19
C GLN A 52 -11.85 -5.41 9.60
N LEU A 53 -11.78 -5.46 8.26
CA LEU A 53 -11.06 -6.53 7.55
C LEU A 53 -9.56 -6.54 7.84
N VAL A 54 -8.98 -5.42 8.29
CA VAL A 54 -7.57 -5.31 8.70
C VAL A 54 -7.13 -6.41 9.68
N PHE A 55 -8.02 -6.87 10.58
CA PHE A 55 -7.70 -7.91 11.56
C PHE A 55 -7.68 -9.32 10.97
N VAL A 56 -8.36 -9.52 9.84
CA VAL A 56 -8.52 -10.82 9.20
C VAL A 56 -7.79 -10.93 7.87
N ASP A 57 -7.30 -9.82 7.31
CA ASP A 57 -6.64 -9.73 6.02
C ASP A 57 -5.31 -10.52 6.01
N PRO A 58 -5.19 -11.57 5.18
CA PRO A 58 -3.96 -12.36 5.07
C PRO A 58 -2.76 -11.54 4.60
N THR A 59 -2.98 -10.51 3.77
CA THR A 59 -1.89 -9.66 3.25
C THR A 59 -1.31 -8.79 4.35
N VAL A 60 -2.15 -8.25 5.24
CA VAL A 60 -1.71 -7.46 6.41
C VAL A 60 -0.92 -8.35 7.35
N ARG A 61 -1.42 -9.56 7.66
CA ARG A 61 -0.72 -10.53 8.52
C ARG A 61 0.65 -10.87 7.94
N TRP A 62 0.72 -11.19 6.64
CA TRP A 62 1.98 -11.51 5.97
C TRP A 62 2.95 -10.32 6.02
N ALA A 63 2.49 -9.12 5.70
CA ALA A 63 3.33 -7.92 5.62
C ALA A 63 3.90 -7.47 6.97
N ILE A 64 3.25 -7.81 8.09
CA ILE A 64 3.75 -7.54 9.44
C ILE A 64 4.89 -8.49 9.82
N SER A 65 4.84 -9.74 9.35
CA SER A 65 5.79 -10.80 9.75
C SER A 65 6.91 -11.07 8.75
N ASN A 66 6.82 -10.55 7.52
CA ASN A 66 7.74 -10.88 6.44
C ASN A 66 8.30 -9.63 5.76
N GLN A 67 9.26 -9.82 4.86
CA GLN A 67 9.81 -8.79 3.97
C GLN A 67 9.80 -9.29 2.53
N GLY A 68 9.83 -8.36 1.58
CA GLY A 68 9.85 -8.68 0.15
C GLY A 68 8.47 -8.61 -0.49
N ILE A 69 8.26 -9.41 -1.52
CA ILE A 69 7.04 -9.44 -2.35
C ILE A 69 6.33 -10.78 -2.14
N CYS A 70 5.01 -10.77 -2.02
CA CYS A 70 4.19 -11.97 -2.00
C CYS A 70 2.91 -11.79 -2.84
N ASP A 71 2.54 -12.84 -3.57
CA ASP A 71 1.29 -12.89 -4.32
C ASP A 71 0.10 -13.17 -3.41
N TRP A 72 -1.03 -12.50 -3.64
CA TRP A 72 -2.27 -12.82 -2.90
C TRP A 72 -2.69 -14.28 -3.11
N ALA A 73 -2.39 -14.84 -4.28
CA ALA A 73 -2.65 -16.25 -4.59
C ALA A 73 -1.90 -17.21 -3.66
N ASP A 74 -0.70 -16.85 -3.18
CA ASP A 74 0.06 -17.67 -2.23
C ASP A 74 -0.51 -17.58 -0.79
N LEU A 75 -1.38 -16.61 -0.54
CA LEU A 75 -2.02 -16.35 0.75
C LEU A 75 -3.47 -16.86 0.80
N SER A 76 -4.02 -17.38 -0.29
CA SER A 76 -5.45 -17.71 -0.41
C SER A 76 -5.90 -18.78 0.58
N ASP A 77 -5.03 -19.72 0.93
CA ASP A 77 -5.34 -20.78 1.89
C ASP A 77 -5.58 -20.22 3.31
N GLY A 78 -5.08 -19.01 3.61
CA GLY A 78 -5.28 -18.32 4.88
C GLY A 78 -6.43 -17.30 4.87
N ASP A 79 -7.17 -17.15 3.77
CA ASP A 79 -8.25 -16.18 3.60
C ASP A 79 -9.62 -16.70 4.09
N GLU A 80 -9.71 -17.03 5.38
CA GLU A 80 -10.94 -17.58 5.98
C GLU A 80 -12.14 -16.62 5.92
N SER A 81 -11.89 -15.32 5.74
CA SER A 81 -12.92 -14.26 5.74
C SER A 81 -13.31 -13.76 4.34
N ASP A 82 -12.84 -14.42 3.28
CA ASP A 82 -13.11 -14.03 1.87
C ASP A 82 -12.72 -12.58 1.56
N VAL A 83 -11.58 -12.11 2.09
CA VAL A 83 -11.08 -10.75 1.86
C VAL A 83 -10.76 -10.55 0.38
N PHE A 84 -10.11 -11.51 -0.27
CA PHE A 84 -9.77 -11.43 -1.70
C PHE A 84 -11.00 -11.53 -2.60
N GLY A 85 -11.94 -12.42 -2.26
CA GLY A 85 -13.21 -12.49 -2.97
C GLY A 85 -14.02 -11.20 -2.81
N ALA A 86 -14.01 -10.60 -1.61
CA ALA A 86 -14.60 -9.29 -1.38
C ALA A 86 -13.95 -8.19 -2.22
N ALA A 87 -12.62 -8.06 -2.18
CA ALA A 87 -11.86 -7.10 -2.95
C ALA A 87 -12.17 -7.21 -4.47
N SER A 88 -12.29 -8.44 -4.97
CA SER A 88 -12.56 -8.71 -6.39
C SER A 88 -13.89 -8.12 -6.89
N ARG A 89 -14.91 -8.03 -6.01
CA ARG A 89 -16.22 -7.44 -6.33
C ARG A 89 -16.12 -5.92 -6.56
N PHE A 90 -15.07 -5.29 -6.04
CA PHE A 90 -14.75 -3.87 -6.25
C PHE A 90 -13.65 -3.65 -7.30
N GLY A 91 -13.31 -4.69 -8.09
CA GLY A 91 -12.31 -4.59 -9.16
C GLY A 91 -10.86 -4.75 -8.70
N LEU A 92 -10.61 -5.15 -7.45
CA LEU A 92 -9.29 -5.44 -6.91
C LEU A 92 -9.05 -6.95 -6.96
N ARG A 93 -8.56 -7.46 -8.10
CA ARG A 93 -8.59 -8.91 -8.39
C ARG A 93 -7.25 -9.60 -8.25
N TYR A 94 -6.23 -9.08 -8.91
CA TYR A 94 -4.92 -9.71 -9.01
C TYR A 94 -3.93 -8.92 -8.17
N GLY A 95 -3.70 -9.36 -6.95
CA GLY A 95 -2.93 -8.59 -5.99
C GLY A 95 -1.57 -9.16 -5.60
N LYS A 96 -0.69 -8.23 -5.23
CA LYS A 96 0.62 -8.47 -4.63
C LYS A 96 0.79 -7.55 -3.42
N VAL A 97 1.54 -8.01 -2.44
CA VAL A 97 1.93 -7.23 -1.26
C VAL A 97 3.45 -7.05 -1.23
N ILE A 98 3.90 -5.86 -0.85
CA ILE A 98 5.29 -5.50 -0.62
C ILE A 98 5.45 -5.13 0.86
N ALA A 99 6.45 -5.68 1.52
CA ALA A 99 6.87 -5.29 2.87
C ALA A 99 8.36 -4.92 2.88
N LEU A 100 8.66 -3.71 3.34
CA LEU A 100 10.00 -3.14 3.44
C LEU A 100 10.35 -2.85 4.89
N GLY A 101 11.62 -3.06 5.25
CA GLY A 101 12.18 -2.69 6.55
C GLY A 101 11.80 -3.62 7.70
N GLU A 102 12.74 -3.83 8.62
CA GLU A 102 12.52 -4.67 9.82
C GLU A 102 11.90 -3.87 10.96
N LEU A 103 12.58 -2.80 11.37
CA LEU A 103 12.20 -1.95 12.51
C LEU A 103 11.34 -0.76 12.09
N ASP A 104 11.74 -0.10 11.00
CA ASP A 104 10.97 0.96 10.36
C ASP A 104 10.27 0.36 9.14
N ARG A 105 9.04 -0.08 9.35
CA ARG A 105 8.32 -0.91 8.38
C ARG A 105 7.47 -0.05 7.45
N SER A 106 7.50 -0.35 6.16
CA SER A 106 6.57 0.23 5.18
C SER A 106 5.95 -0.89 4.34
N ILE A 107 4.66 -0.78 4.06
CA ILE A 107 3.90 -1.83 3.36
C ILE A 107 3.11 -1.24 2.21
N GLY A 108 2.94 -2.04 1.16
CA GLY A 108 2.21 -1.66 -0.04
C GLY A 108 1.38 -2.83 -0.51
N PHE A 109 0.10 -2.58 -0.77
CA PHE A 109 -0.84 -3.55 -1.29
C PHE A 109 -1.26 -3.07 -2.67
N PHE A 110 -1.05 -3.90 -3.68
CA PHE A 110 -1.33 -3.59 -5.08
C PHE A 110 -2.35 -4.57 -5.61
N ALA A 111 -3.29 -4.11 -6.42
CA ALA A 111 -4.27 -4.95 -7.08
C ALA A 111 -4.55 -4.47 -8.50
N HIS A 112 -4.40 -5.36 -9.47
CA HIS A 112 -4.70 -5.10 -10.87
C HIS A 112 -6.11 -5.63 -11.22
N PRO A 113 -6.90 -4.91 -12.05
CA PRO A 113 -8.31 -5.24 -12.27
C PRO A 113 -8.56 -6.39 -13.25
N SER A 114 -7.63 -6.67 -14.18
CA SER A 114 -7.92 -7.54 -15.34
C SER A 114 -6.90 -8.64 -15.64
N ARG A 115 -5.71 -8.63 -15.01
CA ARG A 115 -4.64 -9.62 -15.22
C ARG A 115 -3.69 -9.66 -14.03
N PRO A 116 -2.89 -10.73 -13.87
CA PRO A 116 -1.77 -10.77 -12.92
C PRO A 116 -0.80 -9.58 -13.08
N ILE A 117 -0.32 -9.09 -11.94
CA ILE A 117 0.79 -8.12 -11.88
C ILE A 117 2.08 -8.86 -12.25
N THR A 118 2.85 -8.34 -13.19
CA THR A 118 4.10 -8.97 -13.61
C THR A 118 5.20 -8.76 -12.58
N GLN A 119 6.25 -9.59 -12.65
CA GLN A 119 7.41 -9.43 -11.79
C GLN A 119 8.11 -8.08 -11.99
N GLU A 120 8.24 -7.64 -13.25
CA GLU A 120 8.85 -6.35 -13.59
C GLU A 120 8.05 -5.17 -13.01
N GLU A 121 6.72 -5.20 -13.11
CA GLU A 121 5.86 -4.13 -12.56
C GLU A 121 6.04 -4.00 -11.05
N ILE A 122 6.02 -5.13 -10.33
CA ILE A 122 6.10 -5.11 -8.87
C ILE A 122 7.51 -4.78 -8.37
N GLU A 123 8.57 -5.12 -9.10
CA GLU A 123 9.95 -4.72 -8.79
C GLU A 123 10.17 -3.22 -8.98
N GLN A 124 9.54 -2.62 -10.00
CA GLN A 124 9.51 -1.17 -10.17
C GLN A 124 8.76 -0.48 -9.01
N ALA A 125 7.62 -1.04 -8.58
CA ALA A 125 6.90 -0.56 -7.40
C ALA A 125 7.73 -0.68 -6.12
N GLN A 126 8.42 -1.80 -5.92
CA GLN A 126 9.30 -2.00 -4.76
C GLN A 126 10.40 -0.93 -4.70
N SER A 127 11.02 -0.64 -5.84
CA SER A 127 12.06 0.39 -5.95
C SER A 127 11.51 1.78 -5.61
N LEU A 128 10.34 2.16 -6.16
CA LEU A 128 9.69 3.43 -5.84
C LEU A 128 9.23 3.51 -4.38
N MET A 129 8.76 2.42 -3.81
CA MET A 129 8.41 2.35 -2.39
C MET A 129 9.63 2.51 -1.50
N GLN A 130 10.79 1.96 -1.88
CA GLN A 130 12.04 2.18 -1.16
C GLN A 130 12.46 3.65 -1.24
N GLU A 131 12.37 4.27 -2.43
CA GLU A 131 12.60 5.72 -2.57
C GLU A 131 11.66 6.53 -1.67
N LEU A 132 10.36 6.20 -1.65
CA LEU A 132 9.37 6.84 -0.80
C LEU A 132 9.72 6.69 0.68
N HIS A 133 10.01 5.47 1.13
CA HIS A 133 10.44 5.18 2.50
C HIS A 133 11.64 6.03 2.92
N ASP A 134 12.67 6.11 2.07
CA ASP A 134 13.89 6.85 2.39
C ASP A 134 13.65 8.37 2.45
N VAL A 135 12.90 8.93 1.50
CA VAL A 135 12.63 10.39 1.49
C VAL A 135 11.59 10.84 2.51
N THR A 136 10.79 9.91 3.06
CA THR A 136 9.81 10.22 4.12
C THR A 136 10.29 9.85 5.51
N ARG A 137 11.54 9.39 5.69
CA ARG A 137 12.05 8.94 6.99
C ARG A 137 11.96 10.02 8.07
N ASP A 138 12.21 11.28 7.71
CA ASP A 138 12.12 12.42 8.64
C ASP A 138 10.69 12.67 9.14
N ALA A 139 9.66 12.11 8.48
CA ALA A 139 8.27 12.18 8.93
C ALA A 139 8.07 11.58 10.33
N LEU A 140 8.97 10.71 10.78
CA LEU A 140 8.96 10.14 12.12
C LEU A 140 9.13 11.17 13.24
N ASP A 141 9.74 12.31 12.93
CA ASP A 141 10.06 13.40 13.88
C ASP A 141 9.30 14.70 13.57
N MET A 142 8.46 14.70 12.52
CA MET A 142 7.67 15.86 12.11
C MET A 142 6.49 16.13 13.06
N SER A 143 6.09 17.39 13.15
CA SER A 143 4.87 17.76 13.87
C SER A 143 3.62 17.31 13.12
N GLU A 144 2.50 17.17 13.84
CA GLU A 144 1.22 16.75 13.23
C GLU A 144 0.77 17.67 12.09
N LYS A 145 1.06 18.97 12.19
CA LYS A 145 0.75 19.95 11.14
C LYS A 145 1.53 19.66 9.86
N GLU A 146 2.82 19.35 9.97
CA GLU A 146 3.66 19.06 8.81
C GLU A 146 3.33 17.68 8.21
N LEU A 147 2.97 16.71 9.06
CA LEU A 147 2.46 15.41 8.61
C LEU A 147 1.17 15.55 7.81
N GLU A 148 0.27 16.41 8.24
CA GLU A 148 -0.99 16.64 7.52
C GLU A 148 -0.73 17.17 6.10
N GLU A 149 0.25 18.05 5.91
CA GLU A 149 0.65 18.52 4.58
C GLU A 149 1.13 17.37 3.68
N LEU A 150 1.85 16.39 4.23
CA LEU A 150 2.29 15.20 3.49
C LEU A 150 1.13 14.25 3.16
N ARG A 151 0.19 14.03 4.10
CA ARG A 151 -0.96 13.14 3.90
C ARG A 151 -1.95 13.64 2.86
N GLN A 152 -1.98 14.96 2.61
CA GLN A 152 -2.86 15.60 1.63
C GLN A 152 -2.30 15.58 0.20
N ILE A 153 -1.13 14.97 -0.05
CA ILE A 153 -0.59 14.84 -1.41
C ILE A 153 -1.55 14.00 -2.27
N PRO A 154 -2.05 14.53 -3.39
CA PRO A 154 -3.01 13.82 -4.22
C PRO A 154 -2.33 12.67 -4.97
N VAL A 155 -2.92 11.49 -4.85
CA VAL A 155 -2.62 10.37 -5.75
C VAL A 155 -3.72 10.32 -6.80
N LEU A 156 -3.46 10.96 -7.94
CA LEU A 156 -4.42 11.01 -9.03
C LEU A 156 -4.56 9.62 -9.66
N PRO A 157 -5.80 9.13 -9.89
CA PRO A 157 -6.07 7.83 -10.45
C PRO A 157 -5.64 7.69 -11.91
#